data_AF-A0A972URZ6-F1
#
_entry.id   AF-A0A972URZ6-F1
#
_cell.length_a   1.000
_cell.length_b   1.000
_cell.length_c   1.000
_cell.angle_alpha   90.00
_cell.angle_beta   90.00
_cell.angle_gamma   90.00
#
_symmetry.space_group_name_H-M   'P 1'
#
loop_
_entity.id
_entity.type
_entity.pdbx_description
1 polymer ?
#
loop_
_entity_poly.entity_id
_entity_poly.type
_entity_poly.pdbx_seq_one_letter_code
_entity_poly.pdbx_strand_id
1 'polypeptide(L)' 'MLHEALPRVQGRVHALWGEHEMDDKALLAARIGLLRDARPDAAVEIIPGAGHWLFYEAADLFNAKFRQILAE' A
#
# COMPACT_ATOMS: atom_id res chain seq x y z
N MET A 1 0.87 2.38 -16.96
CA MET A 1 0.03 2.64 -15.76
C MET A 1 0.29 1.57 -14.70
N LEU A 2 0.05 1.87 -13.41
CA LEU A 2 0.35 0.92 -12.31
C LEU A 2 -0.32 -0.45 -12.52
N HIS A 3 -1.58 -0.49 -12.95
CA HIS A 3 -2.34 -1.72 -13.21
C HIS A 3 -1.76 -2.58 -14.35
N GLU A 4 -1.01 -2.00 -15.29
CA GLU A 4 -0.35 -2.74 -16.38
C GLU A 4 1.00 -3.31 -15.96
N ALA A 5 1.68 -2.64 -15.02
CA ALA A 5 3.01 -3.01 -14.54
C ALA A 5 2.94 -4.06 -13.43
N LEU A 6 1.96 -3.95 -12.53
CA LEU A 6 1.78 -4.83 -11.37
C LEU A 6 1.76 -6.34 -11.72
N PRO A 7 1.06 -6.81 -12.78
CA PRO A 7 1.08 -8.22 -13.20
C PRO A 7 2.47 -8.76 -13.58
N ARG A 8 3.43 -7.88 -13.91
CA ARG A 8 4.77 -8.25 -14.40
C ARG A 8 5.82 -8.31 -13.29
N VAL A 9 5.50 -7.85 -12.08
CA VAL A 9 6.42 -7.86 -10.93
C VAL A 9 6.65 -9.30 -10.46
N GLN A 10 7.90 -9.75 -10.45
CA GLN A 10 8.27 -11.03 -9.87
C GLN A 10 8.49 -10.87 -8.36
N GLY A 11 7.81 -11.70 -7.56
CA GLY A 11 7.87 -11.65 -6.10
C GLY A 11 6.58 -11.16 -5.44
N ARG A 12 6.62 -11.08 -4.11
CA ARG A 12 5.50 -10.60 -3.28
C ARG A 12 5.35 -9.09 -3.43
N VAL A 13 4.09 -8.65 -3.54
CA VAL A 13 3.74 -7.23 -3.59
C VAL A 13 3.06 -6.86 -2.28
N HIS A 14 3.63 -5.89 -1.57
CA HIS A 14 3.03 -5.29 -0.39
C HIS A 14 2.77 -3.82 -0.69
N ALA A 15 1.54 -3.37 -0.44
CA ALA A 15 1.14 -2.00 -0.66
C ALA A 15 0.66 -1.39 0.66
N LEU A 16 1.32 -0.29 1.04
CA LEU A 16 1.07 0.47 2.25
C LEU A 16 0.54 1.84 1.85
N TRP A 17 -0.61 2.24 2.38
CA TRP A 17 -1.17 3.58 2.17
C TRP A 17 -1.39 4.27 3.51
N GLY A 18 -1.32 5.60 3.54
CA GLY A 18 -1.84 6.38 4.66
C GLY A 18 -3.37 6.38 4.68
N GLU A 19 -3.99 6.41 5.87
CA GLU A 19 -5.42 6.65 6.04
C GLU A 19 -5.91 7.95 5.38
N HIS A 20 -5.04 8.96 5.34
CA HIS A 20 -5.27 10.29 4.76
C HIS A 20 -4.54 10.46 3.43
N GLU A 21 -4.21 9.35 2.73
CA GLU A 21 -3.59 9.40 1.39
C GLU A 21 -4.40 10.26 0.42
N MET A 22 -5.72 10.25 0.56
CA MET A 22 -6.66 10.95 -0.30
C MET A 22 -7.76 11.58 0.55
N ASP A 23 -8.19 12.78 0.18
CA ASP A 23 -9.34 13.44 0.82
C ASP A 23 -10.62 12.61 0.67
N ASP A 24 -10.77 11.93 -0.47
CA ASP A 24 -11.89 11.03 -0.74
C ASP A 24 -11.53 9.57 -0.44
N LYS A 25 -12.13 9.03 0.62
CA LYS A 25 -11.99 7.63 1.02
C LYS A 25 -12.50 6.66 -0.04
N ALA A 26 -13.51 7.04 -0.84
CA ALA A 26 -14.01 6.20 -1.93
C ALA A 26 -12.97 6.07 -3.05
N LEU A 27 -12.19 7.13 -3.31
CA LEU A 27 -11.10 7.10 -4.27
C LEU A 27 -9.97 6.17 -3.83
N LEU A 28 -9.58 6.22 -2.55
CA LEU A 28 -8.58 5.28 -1.99
C LEU A 28 -9.06 3.83 -2.13
N ALA A 29 -10.31 3.56 -1.77
CA ALA A 29 -10.91 2.23 -1.91
C ALA A 29 -10.92 1.75 -3.38
N ALA A 30 -11.26 2.62 -4.33
CA ALA A 30 -11.24 2.31 -5.76
C ALA A 30 -9.83 1.95 -6.25
N ARG A 31 -8.80 2.67 -5.78
CA ARG A 31 -7.40 2.35 -6.13
C ARG A 31 -6.92 1.03 -5.55
N ILE A 32 -7.31 0.72 -4.31
CA ILE A 32 -7.03 -0.59 -3.70
C ILE A 32 -7.73 -1.70 -4.48
N GLY A 33 -8.97 -1.47 -4.94
CA GLY A 33 -9.68 -2.39 -5.83
C GLY A 33 -8.89 -2.70 -7.10
N LEU A 34 -8.47 -1.65 -7.84
CA LEU A 34 -7.66 -1.81 -9.05
C LEU A 34 -6.33 -2.54 -8.81
N LEU A 35 -5.68 -2.31 -7.67
CA LEU A 35 -4.47 -3.04 -7.30
C LEU A 35 -4.77 -4.52 -7.06
N ARG A 36 -5.85 -4.85 -6.34
CA ARG A 36 -6.26 -6.25 -6.09
C ARG A 36 -6.69 -6.96 -7.36
N ASP A 37 -7.35 -6.27 -8.29
CA ASP A 37 -7.71 -6.83 -9.59
C ASP A 37 -6.46 -7.19 -10.42
N ALA A 38 -5.45 -6.33 -10.40
CA ALA A 38 -4.20 -6.56 -11.13
C ALA A 38 -3.26 -7.58 -10.45
N ARG A 39 -3.26 -7.61 -9.11
CA ARG A 39 -2.45 -8.50 -8.27
C ARG A 39 -3.26 -8.98 -7.05
N PRO A 40 -4.06 -10.05 -7.24
CA PRO A 40 -4.90 -10.60 -6.17
C PRO A 40 -4.12 -11.12 -4.96
N ASP A 41 -2.84 -11.44 -5.16
CA ASP A 41 -1.90 -11.91 -4.13
C ASP A 41 -1.24 -10.76 -3.35
N ALA A 42 -1.51 -9.50 -3.69
CA ALA A 42 -0.90 -8.37 -3.01
C ALA A 42 -1.45 -8.19 -1.59
N ALA A 43 -0.54 -8.04 -0.63
CA ALA A 43 -0.90 -7.60 0.72
C ALA A 43 -1.20 -6.09 0.70
N VAL A 44 -2.27 -5.69 1.39
CA VAL A 44 -2.73 -4.28 1.43
C VAL A 44 -2.97 -3.89 2.88
N GLU A 45 -2.31 -2.83 3.33
CA GLU A 45 -2.48 -2.26 4.66
C GLU A 45 -2.64 -0.73 4.59
N ILE A 46 -3.52 -0.21 5.46
CA ILE A 46 -3.71 1.23 5.65
C ILE A 46 -3.11 1.60 7.01
N ILE A 47 -2.20 2.57 7.00
CA ILE A 47 -1.50 3.09 8.17
C ILE A 47 -2.34 4.22 8.79
N PRO A 48 -2.87 4.05 10.02
CA PRO A 48 -3.71 5.05 10.66
C PRO A 48 -2.99 6.38 10.88
N GLY A 49 -3.71 7.50 10.70
CA GLY A 49 -3.19 8.84 10.97
C GLY A 49 -2.08 9.35 10.06
N ALA A 50 -1.68 8.58 9.02
CA ALA A 50 -0.70 8.99 8.03
C ALA A 50 -1.39 9.32 6.69
N GLY A 51 -0.77 10.19 5.90
CA GLY A 51 -1.16 10.53 4.53
C GLY A 51 -0.09 10.13 3.52
N HIS A 52 0.05 10.95 2.48
CA HIS A 52 0.90 10.66 1.32
C HIS A 52 2.37 10.40 1.68
N TRP A 53 2.87 11.00 2.76
CA TRP A 53 4.26 10.88 3.18
C TRP A 53 4.40 9.92 4.37
N LEU A 54 3.69 8.77 4.33
CA LEU A 54 3.58 7.85 5.48
C LEU A 54 4.91 7.45 6.13
N PHE A 55 5.98 7.36 5.35
CA PHE A 55 7.30 6.96 5.82
C PHE A 55 7.99 8.04 6.66
N TYR A 56 7.53 9.30 6.54
CA TYR A 56 7.93 10.40 7.42
C TYR A 56 6.90 10.64 8.53
N GLU A 57 5.60 10.59 8.20
CA GLU A 57 4.51 10.90 9.14
C GLU A 57 4.33 9.83 10.22
N ALA A 58 4.57 8.56 9.87
CA ALA A 58 4.44 7.41 10.76
C ALA A 58 5.67 6.50 10.67
N ALA A 59 6.87 7.09 10.72
CA ALA A 59 8.14 6.41 10.49
C ALA A 59 8.33 5.14 11.33
N ASP A 60 7.98 5.17 12.62
CA ASP A 60 8.13 4.00 13.50
C ASP A 60 7.24 2.83 13.06
N LEU A 61 5.97 3.12 12.74
CA LEU A 61 5.01 2.11 12.29
C LEU A 61 5.38 1.58 10.90
N PHE A 62 5.77 2.47 9.98
CA PHE A 62 6.26 2.08 8.65
C PHE A 62 7.49 1.17 8.76
N ASN A 63 8.49 1.55 9.56
CA ASN A 63 9.72 0.78 9.72
C ASN A 63 9.47 -0.58 10.38
N ALA A 64 8.55 -0.66 11.34
CA ALA A 64 8.15 -1.93 11.93
C ALA A 64 7.52 -2.87 10.88
N LYS A 65 6.59 -2.35 10.07
CA LYS A 65 5.94 -3.10 8.98
C LYS A 65 6.92 -3.53 7.90
N PHE A 66 7.79 -2.63 7.47
CA PHE A 66 8.80 -2.93 6.47
C PHE A 66 9.75 -4.05 6.92
N ARG A 67 10.17 -4.06 8.19
CA ARG A 67 10.98 -5.15 8.76
C ARG A 67 10.25 -6.49 8.80
N GLN A 68 8.93 -6.48 9.05
CA GLN A 68 8.12 -7.70 9.00
C GLN A 68 8.11 -8.28 7.58
N ILE A 69 7.85 -7.44 6.58
CA ILE A 69 7.84 -7.83 5.16
C ILE A 69 9.18 -8.43 4.73
N LEU A 70 10.30 -7.85 5.16
CA LEU A 70 11.64 -8.35 4.82
C LEU A 70 12.02 -9.68 5.51
N ALA A 71 11.31 -10.07 6.56
CA ALA A 71 11.57 -11.30 7.30
C ALA A 71 10.78 -12.51 6.76
N GLU A 72 9.85 -12.29 5.81
CA GLU A 72 9.04 -13.31 5.15
C GLU A 72 9.71 -13.91 3.90
#